data_AF-A0A812XXF1-F1
#
_entry.id   AF-A0A812XXF1-F1
#
_cell.length_a   1.000
_cell.length_b   1.000
_cell.length_c   1.000
_cell.angle_alpha   90.00
_cell.angle_beta   90.00
_cell.angle_gamma   90.00
#
_symmetry.space_group_name_H-M   'P 1'
#
loop_
_entity.id
_entity.type
_entity.pdbx_description
1 polymer ?
#
loop_
_entity_poly.entity_id
_entity_poly.type
_entity_poly.pdbx_seq_one_letter_code
_entity_poly.pdbx_strand_id
1 'polypeptide(L)'
;MQCLQAADAGLATRELERAAEAAILEDLELTSPVQAAKLWRLPQRLDDGSYNPAWLAARRWRLTAGRFYSVRRVGKHKELAKNWLDHWWYRGQERLNHKINRSHDFEDRVLCKYQRQHGEGVQQVGLFVHPELPWLGASPDGLHLVDEKPLHLIEVKSMRTLLGRRSPAWHQVQGAMAVASAALPIPVHSCKLIDPVETYTVRFEEEWWLRYLQRLKTFYFGTFLPLAAKRVLRKLGRA
;
A
#
# COMPACT_ATOMS: atom_id res chain seq x y z
N MET A 1 -25.52 2.90 41.35
CA MET A 1 -26.05 3.56 40.13
C MET A 1 -24.96 4.12 39.21
N GLN A 2 -24.00 4.92 39.69
CA GLN A 2 -22.92 5.48 38.83
C GLN A 2 -22.00 4.44 38.14
N CYS A 3 -21.71 3.30 38.80
CA CYS A 3 -20.85 2.25 38.22
C CYS A 3 -21.51 1.51 37.03
N LEU A 4 -22.85 1.36 37.07
CA LEU A 4 -23.62 0.73 35.99
C LEU A 4 -23.70 1.65 34.75
N GLN A 5 -23.95 2.94 34.95
CA GLN A 5 -24.00 3.92 33.86
C GLN A 5 -22.65 4.08 33.14
N ALA A 6 -21.52 3.99 33.86
CA ALA A 6 -20.19 4.02 33.25
C ALA A 6 -19.87 2.73 32.46
N ALA A 7 -20.35 1.58 32.93
CA ALA A 7 -20.22 0.31 32.22
C ALA A 7 -21.06 0.29 30.93
N ASP A 8 -22.29 0.80 30.98
CA ASP A 8 -23.19 0.90 29.84
C ASP A 8 -22.66 1.87 28.77
N ALA A 9 -22.12 3.02 29.20
CA ALA A 9 -21.45 3.96 28.29
C ALA A 9 -20.19 3.35 27.65
N GLY A 10 -19.41 2.57 28.41
CA GLY A 10 -18.24 1.86 27.90
C GLY A 10 -18.60 0.77 26.89
N LEU A 11 -19.74 0.10 27.06
CA LEU A 11 -20.24 -0.91 26.14
C LEU A 11 -20.72 -0.26 24.83
N ALA A 12 -21.52 0.80 24.93
CA ALA A 12 -22.03 1.54 23.76
C ALA A 12 -20.87 2.11 22.90
N THR A 13 -19.82 2.65 23.52
CA THR A 13 -18.64 3.13 22.78
C THR A 13 -17.92 1.99 22.05
N ARG A 14 -17.81 0.80 22.66
CA ARG A 14 -17.18 -0.37 22.01
C ARG A 14 -18.01 -0.90 20.84
N GLU A 15 -19.33 -0.85 20.94
CA GLU A 15 -20.22 -1.22 19.84
C GLU A 15 -20.09 -0.26 18.66
N LEU A 16 -20.02 1.05 18.94
CA LEU A 16 -19.77 2.06 17.90
C LEU A 16 -18.40 1.87 17.25
N GLU A 17 -17.35 1.61 18.03
CA GLU A 17 -16.01 1.32 17.49
C GLU A 17 -16.03 0.10 16.57
N ARG A 18 -16.65 -1.01 16.99
CA ARG A 18 -16.79 -2.21 16.15
C ARG A 18 -17.60 -1.96 14.89
N ALA A 19 -18.70 -1.21 14.98
CA ALA A 19 -19.50 -0.84 13.81
C ALA A 19 -18.68 0.01 12.82
N ALA A 20 -17.86 0.93 13.32
CA ALA A 20 -16.95 1.72 12.49
C ALA A 20 -15.82 0.89 11.87
N GLU A 21 -15.27 -0.09 12.60
CA GLU A 21 -14.32 -1.07 12.04
C GLU A 21 -14.96 -1.88 10.91
N ALA A 22 -16.18 -2.40 11.13
CA ALA A 22 -16.94 -3.15 10.14
C ALA A 22 -17.23 -2.30 8.88
N ALA A 23 -17.66 -1.05 9.05
CA ALA A 23 -17.90 -0.14 7.92
C ALA A 23 -16.62 0.16 7.11
N ILE A 24 -15.45 0.24 7.76
CA ILE A 24 -14.17 0.39 7.05
C ILE A 24 -13.84 -0.87 6.25
N LEU A 25 -14.09 -2.06 6.80
CA LEU A 25 -13.86 -3.31 6.09
C LEU A 25 -14.84 -3.48 4.93
N GLU A 26 -16.10 -3.10 5.12
CA GLU A 26 -17.11 -3.09 4.06
C GLU A 26 -16.70 -2.13 2.92
N ASP A 27 -16.22 -0.92 3.22
CA ASP A 27 -15.65 0.03 2.22
C ASP A 27 -14.50 -0.60 1.40
N LEU A 28 -13.73 -1.51 1.99
CA LEU A 28 -12.67 -2.24 1.31
C LEU A 28 -13.19 -3.39 0.43
N GLU A 29 -14.23 -4.10 0.90
CA GLU A 29 -14.87 -5.23 0.19
C GLU A 29 -15.78 -4.79 -0.96
N LEU A 30 -16.37 -3.59 -0.87
CA LEU A 30 -17.18 -2.98 -1.93
C LEU A 30 -16.38 -2.72 -3.22
N THR A 31 -15.05 -2.81 -3.16
CA THR A 31 -14.23 -2.97 -4.37
C THR A 31 -14.45 -4.39 -4.92
N SER A 32 -15.45 -4.57 -5.80
CA SER A 32 -15.72 -5.90 -6.37
C SER A 32 -14.44 -6.51 -6.97
N PRO A 33 -14.26 -7.84 -7.01
CA PRO A 33 -13.08 -8.46 -7.62
C PRO A 33 -12.79 -7.93 -9.04
N VAL A 34 -13.84 -7.58 -9.78
CA VAL A 34 -13.76 -6.94 -11.11
C VAL A 34 -13.21 -5.51 -11.05
N GLN A 35 -13.59 -4.71 -10.05
CA GLN A 35 -13.03 -3.38 -9.83
C GLN A 35 -11.58 -3.46 -9.36
N ALA A 36 -11.28 -4.36 -8.41
CA ALA A 36 -9.93 -4.58 -7.90
C ALA A 36 -8.97 -5.00 -9.03
N ALA A 37 -9.42 -5.88 -9.93
CA ALA A 37 -8.66 -6.31 -11.11
C ALA A 37 -8.36 -5.19 -12.12
N LYS A 38 -9.04 -4.04 -12.04
CA LYS A 38 -8.82 -2.88 -12.92
C LYS A 38 -7.99 -1.79 -12.26
N LEU A 39 -7.87 -1.76 -10.93
CA LEU A 39 -7.14 -0.71 -10.22
C LEU A 39 -5.66 -0.65 -10.58
N TRP A 40 -5.04 -1.75 -11.00
CA TRP A 40 -3.65 -1.74 -11.45
C TRP A 40 -3.47 -1.12 -12.83
N ARG A 41 -4.54 -0.95 -13.61
CA ARG A 41 -4.52 -0.23 -14.89
C ARG A 41 -4.83 1.26 -14.73
N LEU A 42 -5.29 1.68 -13.55
CA LEU A 42 -5.55 3.08 -13.25
C LEU A 42 -4.21 3.81 -13.05
N PRO A 43 -3.91 4.89 -13.79
CA PRO A 43 -2.63 5.56 -13.65
C PRO A 43 -2.50 6.19 -12.26
N GLN A 44 -1.30 6.14 -11.68
CA GLN A 44 -1.05 6.74 -10.35
C GLN A 44 -1.08 8.26 -10.40
N ARG A 45 -0.76 8.85 -11.57
CA ARG A 45 -0.71 10.29 -11.82
C ARG A 45 -1.59 10.65 -13.02
N LEU A 46 -2.00 11.91 -13.07
CA LEU A 46 -2.64 12.53 -14.24
C LEU A 46 -1.57 13.21 -15.11
N ASP A 47 -1.95 13.66 -16.30
CA ASP A 47 -1.04 14.29 -17.27
C ASP A 47 -0.38 15.58 -16.74
N ASP A 48 -1.03 16.24 -15.78
CA ASP A 48 -0.50 17.43 -15.09
C ASP A 48 0.50 17.10 -13.95
N GLY A 49 0.82 15.81 -13.77
CA GLY A 49 1.72 15.31 -12.73
C GLY A 49 1.10 15.17 -11.35
N SER A 50 -0.14 15.60 -11.15
CA SER A 50 -0.87 15.42 -9.88
C SER A 50 -1.22 13.94 -9.66
N TYR A 51 -1.42 13.54 -8.40
CA TYR A 51 -1.87 12.20 -8.09
C TYR A 51 -3.32 11.99 -8.56
N ASN A 52 -3.56 10.84 -9.18
CA ASN A 52 -4.90 10.43 -9.56
C ASN A 52 -5.79 10.27 -8.31
N PRO A 53 -6.88 11.05 -8.16
CA PRO A 53 -7.75 10.98 -6.97
C PRO A 53 -8.38 9.59 -6.76
N ALA A 54 -8.73 8.89 -7.83
CA ALA A 54 -9.29 7.54 -7.73
C ALA A 54 -8.25 6.53 -7.22
N TRP A 55 -6.98 6.69 -7.63
CA TRP A 55 -5.88 5.88 -7.10
C TRP A 55 -5.62 6.18 -5.61
N LEU A 56 -5.66 7.45 -5.20
CA LEU A 56 -5.56 7.84 -3.80
C LEU A 56 -6.71 7.28 -2.96
N ALA A 57 -7.94 7.38 -3.46
CA ALA A 57 -9.13 6.86 -2.80
C ALA A 57 -9.05 5.33 -2.63
N ALA A 58 -8.63 4.61 -3.67
CA ALA A 58 -8.45 3.16 -3.61
C ALA A 58 -7.37 2.73 -2.61
N ARG A 59 -6.42 3.59 -2.24
CA ARG A 59 -5.40 3.30 -1.23
C ARG A 59 -5.86 3.59 0.20
N ARG A 60 -6.99 4.28 0.37
CA ARG A 60 -7.56 4.59 1.69
C ARG A 60 -7.82 3.28 2.43
N TRP A 61 -7.53 3.28 3.73
CA TRP A 61 -7.66 2.13 4.64
C TRP A 61 -6.80 0.91 4.32
N ARG A 62 -6.07 0.86 3.21
CA ARG A 62 -5.22 -0.27 2.84
C ARG A 62 -3.80 -0.10 3.39
N LEU A 63 -3.25 -1.19 3.89
CA LEU A 63 -1.84 -1.30 4.18
C LEU A 63 -1.07 -1.54 2.88
N THR A 64 -0.36 -0.50 2.42
CA THR A 64 0.37 -0.56 1.14
C THR A 64 1.82 -1.02 1.29
N ALA A 65 2.35 -1.77 0.31
CA ALA A 65 3.70 -2.36 0.32
C ALA A 65 4.83 -1.41 0.77
N GLY A 66 4.80 -0.13 0.35
CA GLY A 66 5.79 0.88 0.76
C GLY A 66 5.84 1.17 2.27
N ARG A 67 4.86 0.70 3.05
CA ARG A 67 4.81 0.81 4.52
C ARG A 67 5.16 -0.48 5.24
N PHE A 68 5.33 -1.60 4.53
CA PHE A 68 5.50 -2.92 5.15
C PHE A 68 6.70 -2.93 6.08
N TYR A 69 7.85 -2.39 5.64
CA TYR A 69 9.06 -2.31 6.47
C TYR A 69 8.82 -1.65 7.83
N SER A 70 8.00 -0.60 7.90
CA SER A 70 7.74 0.14 9.13
C SER A 70 7.06 -0.72 10.19
N VAL A 71 6.25 -1.70 9.77
CA VAL A 71 5.53 -2.63 10.64
C VAL A 71 6.49 -3.57 11.41
N ARG A 72 7.73 -3.76 10.93
CA ARG A 72 8.74 -4.59 11.62
C ARG A 72 8.99 -4.15 13.06
N ARG A 73 8.90 -2.84 13.35
CA ARG A 73 9.23 -2.24 14.65
C ARG A 73 8.09 -2.38 15.66
N VAL A 74 7.98 -3.57 16.24
CA VAL A 74 7.06 -3.88 17.35
C VAL A 74 7.32 -2.90 18.50
N GLY A 75 6.25 -2.33 19.08
CA GLY A 75 6.33 -1.29 20.12
C GLY A 75 6.22 0.16 19.61
N LYS A 76 6.33 0.40 18.29
CA LYS A 76 6.05 1.71 17.67
C LYS A 76 4.78 1.72 16.81
N HIS A 77 3.95 0.69 16.95
CA HIS A 77 2.81 0.44 16.08
C HIS A 77 1.73 1.53 16.23
N LYS A 78 1.47 2.01 17.46
CA LYS A 78 0.48 3.07 17.69
C LYS A 78 0.93 4.39 17.05
N GLU A 79 2.19 4.78 17.21
CA GLU A 79 2.76 5.99 16.60
C GLU A 79 2.76 5.88 15.08
N LEU A 80 3.14 4.70 14.55
CA LEU A 80 3.11 4.43 13.12
C LEU A 80 1.70 4.56 12.55
N ALA A 81 0.71 3.95 13.20
CA ALA A 81 -0.69 4.02 12.79
C ALA A 81 -1.23 5.45 12.86
N LYS A 82 -0.93 6.20 13.93
CA LYS A 82 -1.30 7.63 14.05
C LYS A 82 -0.69 8.47 12.93
N ASN A 83 0.63 8.40 12.74
CA ASN A 83 1.33 9.13 11.69
C ASN A 83 0.77 8.83 10.30
N TRP A 84 0.33 7.59 10.07
CA TRP A 84 -0.29 7.20 8.82
C TRP A 84 -1.70 7.79 8.66
N LEU A 85 -2.55 7.67 9.68
CA LEU A 85 -3.88 8.28 9.66
C LEU A 85 -3.77 9.80 9.48
N ASP A 86 -2.79 10.46 10.09
CA ASP A 86 -2.54 11.89 9.92
C ASP A 86 -2.08 12.24 8.49
N HIS A 87 -1.30 11.38 7.84
CA HIS A 87 -0.93 11.55 6.44
C HIS A 87 -2.15 11.50 5.52
N TRP A 88 -3.10 10.60 5.76
CA TRP A 88 -4.33 10.50 4.97
C TRP A 88 -5.34 11.61 5.26
N TRP A 89 -5.35 12.12 6.50
CA TRP A 89 -6.44 12.97 6.99
C TRP A 89 -6.11 14.47 7.08
N TYR A 90 -4.85 14.81 7.40
CA TYR A 90 -4.44 16.20 7.62
C TYR A 90 -3.50 16.74 6.55
N ARG A 91 -2.71 15.88 5.90
CA ARG A 91 -1.87 16.31 4.79
C ARG A 91 -2.70 16.27 3.52
N GLY A 92 -3.55 17.28 3.37
CA GLY A 92 -4.14 17.62 2.07
C GLY A 92 -3.07 17.59 0.97
N GLN A 93 -3.50 17.30 -0.26
CA GLN A 93 -2.65 17.10 -1.44
C GLN A 93 -1.57 18.20 -1.63
N GLU A 94 -1.76 19.40 -1.10
CA GLU A 94 -0.89 20.57 -1.28
C GLU A 94 0.55 20.43 -0.74
N ARG A 95 0.79 19.74 0.38
CA ARG A 95 2.16 19.58 0.92
C ARG A 95 2.96 18.44 0.29
N LEU A 96 2.32 17.65 -0.57
CA LEU A 96 2.99 16.65 -1.40
C LEU A 96 3.62 17.26 -2.66
N ASN A 97 3.53 18.58 -2.93
CA ASN A 97 3.77 19.07 -4.31
C ASN A 97 5.20 19.59 -4.63
N HIS A 98 6.13 19.79 -3.68
CA HIS A 98 7.42 20.44 -4.01
C HIS A 98 8.69 19.57 -3.88
N LYS A 99 8.76 18.64 -2.92
CA LYS A 99 9.89 17.69 -2.79
C LYS A 99 9.74 16.42 -3.65
N ILE A 100 8.55 16.25 -4.21
CA ILE A 100 8.03 15.01 -4.78
C ILE A 100 8.07 15.07 -6.31
N ASN A 101 7.93 16.26 -6.91
CA ASN A 101 8.08 16.43 -8.36
C ASN A 101 9.48 16.03 -8.87
N ARG A 102 10.56 16.38 -8.15
CA ARG A 102 11.94 16.00 -8.58
C ARG A 102 12.22 14.50 -8.49
N SER A 103 11.67 13.79 -7.50
CA SER A 103 11.83 12.33 -7.40
C SER A 103 10.97 11.61 -8.44
N HIS A 104 9.80 12.16 -8.77
CA HIS A 104 8.92 11.61 -9.80
C HIS A 104 9.46 11.79 -11.20
N ASP A 105 10.00 12.97 -11.55
CA ASP A 105 10.68 13.18 -12.83
C ASP A 105 11.84 12.18 -13.00
N PHE A 106 12.50 11.81 -11.90
CA PHE A 106 13.52 10.77 -11.92
C PHE A 106 12.91 9.39 -12.18
N GLU A 107 11.88 8.99 -11.43
CA GLU A 107 11.18 7.70 -11.61
C GLU A 107 10.65 7.53 -13.04
N ASP A 108 9.97 8.53 -13.57
CA ASP A 108 9.36 8.51 -14.90
C ASP A 108 10.44 8.44 -16.00
N ARG A 109 11.55 9.20 -15.87
CA ARG A 109 12.68 9.11 -16.81
C ARG A 109 13.35 7.75 -16.77
N VAL A 110 13.54 7.17 -15.59
CA VAL A 110 14.17 5.85 -15.43
C VAL A 110 13.29 4.77 -16.05
N LEU A 111 11.97 4.81 -15.78
CA LEU A 111 11.04 3.84 -16.34
C LEU A 111 10.92 3.99 -17.86
N CYS A 112 10.88 5.23 -18.38
CA CYS A 112 10.89 5.47 -19.83
C CYS A 112 12.19 4.95 -20.49
N LYS A 113 13.34 5.14 -19.85
CA LYS A 113 14.61 4.56 -20.31
C LYS A 113 14.56 3.03 -20.29
N TYR A 114 14.03 2.44 -19.22
CA TYR A 114 13.86 0.99 -19.10
C TYR A 114 12.96 0.44 -20.20
N GLN A 115 11.82 1.09 -20.47
CA GLN A 115 10.90 0.74 -21.55
C GLN A 115 11.57 0.79 -22.92
N ARG A 116 12.34 1.86 -23.23
CA ARG A 116 13.10 1.93 -24.50
C ARG A 116 14.12 0.81 -24.67
N GLN A 117 14.69 0.31 -23.57
CA GLN A 117 15.69 -0.77 -23.61
C GLN A 117 15.07 -2.16 -23.70
N HIS A 118 13.85 -2.36 -23.18
CA HIS A 118 13.24 -3.67 -23.01
C HIS A 118 11.96 -3.89 -23.83
N GLY A 119 11.44 -2.86 -24.49
CA GLY A 119 10.31 -2.94 -25.42
C GLY A 119 8.96 -2.55 -24.81
N GLU A 120 7.91 -2.73 -25.61
CA GLU A 120 6.54 -2.25 -25.34
C GLU A 120 5.83 -2.95 -24.18
N GLY A 121 6.34 -4.10 -23.73
CA GLY A 121 5.76 -4.84 -22.60
C GLY A 121 5.92 -4.15 -21.24
N VAL A 122 6.78 -3.13 -21.14
CA VAL A 122 6.98 -2.34 -19.91
C VAL A 122 5.93 -1.23 -19.83
N GLN A 123 5.13 -1.25 -18.75
CA GLN A 123 4.10 -0.24 -18.51
C GLN A 123 4.09 0.24 -17.05
N GLN A 124 3.64 1.48 -16.85
CA GLN A 124 3.25 1.97 -15.53
C GLN A 124 2.00 1.25 -15.04
N VAL A 125 1.89 1.11 -13.73
CA VAL A 125 0.74 0.44 -13.10
C VAL A 125 0.21 1.25 -11.92
N GLY A 126 -1.05 1.04 -11.60
CA GLY A 126 -1.80 1.69 -10.52
C GLY A 126 -1.66 1.01 -9.17
N LEU A 127 -2.77 0.45 -8.68
CA LEU A 127 -2.83 -0.27 -7.42
C LEU A 127 -3.25 -1.72 -7.66
N PHE A 128 -2.37 -2.66 -7.34
CA PHE A 128 -2.76 -4.04 -7.08
C PHE A 128 -3.40 -4.14 -5.69
N VAL A 129 -4.53 -4.83 -5.61
CA VAL A 129 -5.23 -5.13 -4.35
C VAL A 129 -5.33 -6.65 -4.22
N HIS A 130 -4.99 -7.18 -3.05
CA HIS A 130 -5.08 -8.61 -2.82
C HIS A 130 -6.56 -9.01 -2.72
N PRO A 131 -7.07 -9.92 -3.56
CA PRO A 131 -8.51 -10.21 -3.64
C PRO A 131 -9.07 -10.78 -2.32
N GLU A 132 -8.34 -11.70 -1.68
CA GLU A 132 -8.78 -12.31 -0.40
C GLU A 132 -8.39 -11.49 0.84
N LEU A 133 -7.54 -10.48 0.68
CA LEU A 133 -7.00 -9.66 1.77
C LEU A 133 -7.09 -8.19 1.35
N PRO A 134 -8.31 -7.64 1.14
CA PRO A 134 -8.50 -6.33 0.50
C PRO A 134 -7.90 -5.17 1.31
N TRP A 135 -7.53 -5.39 2.56
CA TRP A 135 -6.73 -4.49 3.39
C TRP A 135 -5.25 -4.39 2.98
N LEU A 136 -4.78 -5.17 2.01
CA LEU A 136 -3.43 -5.08 1.44
C LEU A 136 -3.45 -4.49 0.03
N GLY A 137 -2.45 -3.64 -0.27
CA GLY A 137 -2.27 -3.08 -1.60
C GLY A 137 -0.80 -2.86 -1.99
N ALA A 138 -0.52 -2.74 -3.28
CA ALA A 138 0.80 -2.43 -3.80
C ALA A 138 0.73 -1.59 -5.08
N SER A 139 1.61 -0.60 -5.20
CA SER A 139 1.75 0.25 -6.39
C SER A 139 3.21 0.28 -6.80
N PRO A 140 3.73 -0.80 -7.41
CA PRO A 140 5.06 -0.76 -8.00
C PRO A 140 5.08 0.27 -9.14
N ASP A 141 6.26 0.75 -9.51
CA ASP A 141 6.38 1.80 -10.53
C ASP A 141 6.08 1.27 -11.93
N GLY A 142 6.31 -0.02 -12.17
CA GLY A 142 5.93 -0.66 -13.42
C GLY A 142 5.78 -2.17 -13.36
N LEU A 143 5.27 -2.71 -14.45
CA LEU A 143 5.13 -4.13 -14.75
C LEU A 143 5.68 -4.38 -16.14
N HIS A 144 6.50 -5.42 -16.29
CA HIS A 144 6.96 -5.90 -17.58
C HIS A 144 6.19 -7.17 -17.95
N LEU A 145 5.43 -7.11 -19.04
CA LEU A 145 4.72 -8.23 -19.65
C LEU A 145 5.50 -8.80 -20.84
N VAL A 146 5.51 -10.12 -20.98
CA VAL A 146 5.96 -10.85 -22.18
C VAL A 146 4.87 -11.84 -22.56
N ASP A 147 4.36 -11.74 -23.79
CA ASP A 147 3.22 -12.53 -24.28
C ASP A 147 2.00 -12.48 -23.32
N GLU A 148 1.65 -11.28 -22.85
CA GLU A 148 0.60 -11.01 -21.84
C GLU A 148 0.84 -11.62 -20.45
N LYS A 149 2.02 -12.18 -20.18
CA LYS A 149 2.38 -12.78 -18.89
C LYS A 149 3.33 -11.87 -18.11
N PRO A 150 3.13 -11.70 -16.79
CA PRO A 150 4.02 -10.87 -15.99
C PRO A 150 5.39 -11.53 -15.86
N LEU A 151 6.42 -10.85 -16.38
CA LEU A 151 7.81 -11.27 -16.24
C LEU A 151 8.40 -10.82 -14.90
N HIS A 152 8.28 -9.53 -14.59
CA HIS A 152 8.69 -8.96 -13.31
C HIS A 152 8.03 -7.60 -13.04
N LEU A 153 7.98 -7.23 -11.76
CA LEU A 153 7.70 -5.85 -11.34
C LEU A 153 8.92 -4.96 -11.55
N ILE A 154 8.71 -3.65 -11.56
CA ILE A 154 9.75 -2.63 -11.58
C ILE A 154 9.50 -1.69 -10.40
N GLU A 155 10.56 -1.40 -9.65
CA GLU A 155 10.56 -0.45 -8.55
C GLU A 155 11.80 0.45 -8.69
N VAL A 156 11.59 1.75 -8.78
CA VAL A 156 12.61 2.77 -8.96
C VAL A 156 12.80 3.52 -7.66
N LYS A 157 14.07 3.76 -7.29
CA LYS A 157 14.46 4.57 -6.14
C LYS A 157 15.36 5.70 -6.62
N SER A 158 15.07 6.92 -6.18
CA SER A 158 15.87 8.12 -6.48
C SER A 158 17.18 8.20 -5.69
N MET A 159 17.45 7.25 -4.80
CA MET A 159 18.65 7.19 -3.97
C MET A 159 19.15 5.75 -3.87
N ARG A 160 20.46 5.61 -3.62
CA ARG A 160 21.09 4.30 -3.45
C ARG A 160 20.38 3.50 -2.38
N THR A 161 20.02 2.28 -2.74
CA THR A 161 19.17 1.45 -1.91
C THR A 161 19.98 0.37 -1.22
N LEU A 162 19.78 0.20 0.09
CA LEU A 162 20.30 -0.98 0.78
C LEU A 162 19.65 -2.24 0.20
N LEU A 163 20.39 -3.33 0.11
CA LEU A 163 19.85 -4.61 -0.35
C LEU A 163 19.51 -5.56 0.80
N GLY A 164 18.70 -6.57 0.49
CA GLY A 164 18.37 -7.68 1.38
C GLY A 164 17.39 -7.34 2.51
N ARG A 165 17.18 -8.31 3.41
CA ARG A 165 16.14 -8.30 4.46
C ARG A 165 16.24 -7.20 5.52
N ARG A 166 17.25 -6.33 5.47
CA ARG A 166 17.34 -5.13 6.33
C ARG A 166 16.86 -3.87 5.62
N SER A 167 16.62 -3.94 4.32
CA SER A 167 16.23 -2.82 3.47
C SER A 167 14.73 -2.55 3.49
N PRO A 168 14.30 -1.27 3.57
CA PRO A 168 12.93 -0.88 3.32
C PRO A 168 12.44 -1.26 1.92
N ALA A 169 13.25 -1.01 0.89
CA ALA A 169 12.88 -1.30 -0.48
C ALA A 169 12.71 -2.80 -0.72
N TRP A 170 13.56 -3.63 -0.09
CA TRP A 170 13.42 -5.09 -0.19
C TRP A 170 12.07 -5.58 0.36
N HIS A 171 11.61 -5.07 1.51
CA HIS A 171 10.28 -5.44 2.04
C HIS A 171 9.15 -4.92 1.16
N GLN A 172 9.32 -3.72 0.60
CA GLN A 172 8.36 -3.15 -0.34
C GLN A 172 8.21 -4.04 -1.57
N VAL A 173 9.31 -4.43 -2.22
CA VAL A 173 9.21 -5.26 -3.44
C VAL A 173 8.74 -6.68 -3.15
N GLN A 174 9.09 -7.29 -2.02
CA GLN A 174 8.53 -8.59 -1.61
C GLN A 174 7.01 -8.50 -1.42
N GLY A 175 6.55 -7.46 -0.73
CA GLY A 175 5.14 -7.20 -0.55
C GLY A 175 4.40 -6.90 -1.85
N ALA A 176 5.04 -6.15 -2.75
CA ALA A 176 4.49 -5.82 -4.06
C ALA A 176 4.34 -7.08 -4.93
N MET A 177 5.36 -7.95 -4.98
CA MET A 177 5.28 -9.23 -5.69
C MET A 177 4.17 -10.12 -5.13
N ALA A 178 4.02 -10.22 -3.81
CA ALA A 178 2.96 -11.01 -3.20
C ALA A 178 1.55 -10.50 -3.56
N VAL A 179 1.32 -9.20 -3.40
CA VAL A 179 0.01 -8.59 -3.69
C VAL A 179 -0.31 -8.63 -5.18
N ALA A 180 0.67 -8.34 -6.05
CA ALA A 180 0.48 -8.43 -7.50
C ALA A 180 0.23 -9.87 -7.95
N SER A 181 0.95 -10.85 -7.41
CA SER A 181 0.76 -12.28 -7.73
C SER A 181 -0.65 -12.75 -7.37
N ALA A 182 -1.20 -12.28 -6.25
CA ALA A 182 -2.56 -12.61 -5.85
C ALA A 182 -3.63 -11.91 -6.72
N ALA A 183 -3.31 -10.74 -7.26
CA ALA A 183 -4.23 -9.94 -8.08
C ALA A 183 -4.19 -10.30 -9.58
N LEU A 184 -3.18 -11.03 -10.02
CA LEU A 184 -2.96 -11.41 -11.42
C LEU A 184 -3.22 -12.91 -11.62
N PRO A 185 -3.57 -13.35 -12.84
CA PRO A 185 -3.77 -14.77 -13.13
C PRO A 185 -2.48 -15.60 -13.08
N ILE A 186 -1.32 -14.95 -13.19
CA ILE A 186 0.00 -15.58 -13.18
C ILE A 186 0.85 -14.91 -12.11
N PRO A 187 1.52 -15.69 -11.22
CA PRO A 187 2.37 -15.12 -10.18
C PRO A 187 3.57 -14.36 -10.72
N VAL A 188 3.99 -13.34 -9.97
CA VAL A 188 5.17 -12.52 -10.28
C VAL A 188 6.32 -12.90 -9.34
N HIS A 189 7.34 -13.55 -9.88
CA HIS A 189 8.43 -14.14 -9.08
C HIS A 189 9.66 -13.24 -8.91
N SER A 190 9.69 -12.07 -9.53
CA SER A 190 10.81 -11.14 -9.39
C SER A 190 10.43 -9.67 -9.58
N CYS A 191 11.29 -8.81 -9.07
CA CYS A 191 11.23 -7.37 -9.23
C CYS A 191 12.60 -6.83 -9.66
N LYS A 192 12.62 -5.96 -10.67
CA LYS A 192 13.77 -5.11 -10.99
C LYS A 192 13.74 -3.91 -10.07
N LEU A 193 14.64 -3.89 -9.11
CA LEU A 193 14.86 -2.75 -8.23
C LEU A 193 15.94 -1.87 -8.86
N ILE A 194 15.59 -0.67 -9.30
CA ILE A 194 16.47 0.24 -10.00
C ILE A 194 16.77 1.41 -9.08
N ASP A 195 18.05 1.69 -8.85
CA ASP A 195 18.49 2.90 -8.19
C ASP A 195 19.41 3.71 -9.12
N PRO A 196 19.94 4.89 -8.71
CA PRO A 196 20.76 5.71 -9.60
C PRO A 196 22.11 5.06 -9.99
N VAL A 197 22.54 4.01 -9.28
CA VAL A 197 23.84 3.36 -9.47
C VAL A 197 23.68 2.10 -10.30
N GLU A 198 22.68 1.27 -9.97
CA GLU A 198 22.57 -0.07 -10.54
C GLU A 198 21.14 -0.62 -10.54
N THR A 199 20.95 -1.73 -11.25
CA THR A 199 19.69 -2.47 -11.30
C THR A 199 19.89 -3.86 -10.69
N TYR A 200 19.07 -4.18 -9.69
CA TYR A 200 19.09 -5.46 -9.01
C TYR A 200 17.87 -6.29 -9.39
N THR A 201 18.03 -7.60 -9.43
CA THR A 201 16.90 -8.52 -9.52
C THR A 201 16.62 -9.09 -8.15
N VAL A 202 15.48 -8.74 -7.55
CA VAL A 202 15.02 -9.32 -6.29
C VAL A 202 14.06 -10.46 -6.61
N ARG A 203 14.36 -11.67 -6.11
CA ARG A 203 13.47 -12.83 -6.23
C ARG A 203 12.45 -12.84 -5.10
N PHE A 204 11.23 -13.29 -5.38
CA PHE A 204 10.21 -13.46 -4.37
C PHE A 204 10.60 -14.56 -3.37
N GLU A 205 10.41 -14.30 -2.07
CA GLU A 205 10.69 -15.25 -0.99
C GLU A 205 9.40 -15.62 -0.25
N GLU A 206 8.73 -16.68 -0.72
CA GLU A 206 7.41 -17.10 -0.22
C GLU A 206 7.40 -17.45 1.28
N GLU A 207 8.34 -18.26 1.75
CA GLU A 207 8.43 -18.63 3.17
C GLU A 207 8.67 -17.42 4.09
N TRP A 208 9.39 -16.42 3.59
CA TRP A 208 9.56 -15.16 4.32
C TRP A 208 8.25 -14.38 4.34
N TRP A 209 7.59 -14.28 3.19
CA TRP A 209 6.32 -13.56 3.05
C TRP A 209 5.24 -14.12 3.96
N LEU A 210 5.04 -15.44 3.99
CA LEU A 210 4.01 -16.08 4.84
C LEU A 210 4.19 -15.74 6.33
N ARG A 211 5.44 -15.76 6.82
CA ARG A 211 5.75 -15.34 8.20
C ARG A 211 5.54 -13.84 8.41
N TYR A 212 5.88 -13.03 7.42
CA TYR A 212 5.77 -11.58 7.53
C TYR A 212 4.31 -11.10 7.44
N LEU A 213 3.49 -11.75 6.62
CA LEU A 213 2.07 -11.49 6.48
C LEU A 213 1.35 -11.54 7.82
N GLN A 214 1.69 -12.50 8.68
CA GLN A 214 1.07 -12.57 10.00
C GLN A 214 1.38 -11.35 10.86
N ARG A 215 2.58 -10.78 10.73
CA ARG A 215 2.94 -9.53 11.41
C ARG A 215 2.15 -8.34 10.85
N LEU A 216 1.94 -8.29 9.54
CA LEU A 216 1.09 -7.27 8.91
C LEU A 216 -0.35 -7.38 9.40
N LYS A 217 -0.88 -8.61 9.51
CA LYS A 217 -2.22 -8.89 10.02
C LYS A 217 -2.38 -8.43 11.47
N THR A 218 -1.46 -8.79 12.36
CA THR A 218 -1.47 -8.35 13.75
C THR A 218 -1.44 -6.83 13.86
N PHE A 219 -0.60 -6.15 13.08
CA PHE A 219 -0.55 -4.69 13.08
C PHE A 219 -1.85 -4.07 12.56
N TYR A 220 -2.39 -4.59 11.45
CA TYR A 220 -3.56 -4.03 10.80
C TYR A 220 -4.78 -4.11 11.71
N PHE A 221 -5.16 -5.34 12.10
CA PHE A 221 -6.37 -5.59 12.90
C PHE A 221 -6.17 -5.25 14.38
N GLY A 222 -4.95 -5.40 14.91
CA GLY A 222 -4.67 -5.15 16.32
C GLY A 222 -4.31 -3.69 16.65
N THR A 223 -4.05 -2.84 15.64
CA THR A 223 -3.63 -1.45 15.91
C THR A 223 -4.17 -0.45 14.90
N PHE A 224 -3.97 -0.65 13.60
CA PHE A 224 -4.36 0.35 12.60
C PHE A 224 -5.87 0.53 12.52
N LEU A 225 -6.62 -0.57 12.31
CA LEU A 225 -8.06 -0.54 12.11
C LEU A 225 -8.81 0.02 13.33
N PRO A 226 -8.51 -0.37 14.59
CA PRO A 226 -9.13 0.24 15.77
C PRO A 226 -8.87 1.75 15.89
N LEU A 227 -7.65 2.19 15.55
CA LEU A 227 -7.32 3.62 15.58
C LEU A 227 -8.03 4.39 14.45
N ALA A 228 -8.19 3.78 13.28
CA ALA A 228 -8.93 4.33 12.16
C ALA A 228 -10.42 4.51 12.50
N ALA A 229 -11.05 3.49 13.10
CA ALA A 229 -12.44 3.53 13.55
C ALA A 229 -12.69 4.67 14.56
N LYS A 230 -11.85 4.76 15.60
CA LYS A 230 -11.92 5.86 16.59
C LYS A 230 -11.78 7.24 15.95
N ARG A 231 -10.92 7.36 14.93
CA ARG A 231 -10.72 8.60 14.17
C ARG A 231 -11.97 8.99 13.38
N VAL A 232 -12.62 8.03 12.73
CA VAL A 232 -13.89 8.24 12.00
C VAL A 232 -14.98 8.70 12.95
N LEU A 233 -15.19 8.00 14.07
CA LEU A 233 -16.19 8.37 15.07
C LEU A 233 -15.98 9.78 15.63
N ARG A 234 -14.72 10.14 15.93
CA ARG A 234 -14.39 11.50 16.40
C ARG A 234 -14.78 12.58 15.40
N LYS A 235 -14.60 12.34 14.10
CA LYS A 235 -15.01 13.30 13.06
C LYS A 235 -16.52 13.47 12.97
N LEU A 236 -17.27 12.40 13.25
CA LEU A 236 -18.73 12.39 13.23
C LEU A 236 -19.35 12.96 14.53
N GLY A 237 -18.53 13.37 15.51
CA GLY A 237 -19.01 13.82 16.82
C GLY A 237 -19.57 12.68 17.69
N ARG A 238 -19.11 11.44 17.44
CA ARG A 238 -19.62 10.20 18.06
C ARG A 238 -18.58 9.46 18.90
N ALA A 239 -17.54 10.16 19.37
CA ALA A 239 -16.44 9.59 20.14
C ALA A 239 -16.22 10.34 21.45
#